data_AF-A0A2B7ZJK6-F1
#
_entry.id   AF-A0A2B7ZJK6-F1
#
_cell.length_a   1.000
_cell.length_b   1.000
_cell.length_c   1.000
_cell.angle_alpha   90.00
_cell.angle_beta   90.00
_cell.angle_gamma   90.00
#
_symmetry.space_group_name_H-M   'P 1'
#
loop_
_entity.id
_entity.type
_entity.pdbx_description
1 polymer ?
#
loop_
_entity_poly.entity_id
_entity_poly.type
_entity_poly.pdbx_seq_one_letter_code
_entity_poly.pdbx_strand_id
1 'polypeptide(L)'
;MQQNKEQLINALRTHCINTITELRSAERALIKYDPAEVTQPLSEAWLYYVNSNNLLSELRFVTKNYPFSSECLDEAKSLTISDPKTARSWNYCWLVLSKMQEQQLIPKHARDIAANPAMWGGRPPTTTEIEQLSDACTAEWTMAAEQMLRHWEHPPIKLDD
;
A
#
# COMPACT_ATOMS: atom_id res chain seq x y z
N MET A 1 22.15 -5.15 22.47
CA MET A 1 21.77 -4.87 21.06
C MET A 1 21.24 -6.11 20.35
N GLN A 2 21.93 -7.27 20.39
CA GLN A 2 21.47 -8.54 19.77
C GLN A 2 20.06 -8.98 20.24
N GLN A 3 19.79 -8.91 21.55
CA GLN A 3 18.49 -9.32 22.12
C GLN A 3 17.31 -8.47 21.61
N ASN A 4 17.52 -7.16 21.39
CA ASN A 4 16.50 -6.29 20.81
C ASN A 4 16.26 -6.61 19.33
N LYS A 5 17.30 -7.03 18.59
CA LYS A 5 17.18 -7.48 17.19
C LYS A 5 16.29 -8.72 17.10
N GLU A 6 16.57 -9.73 17.91
CA GLU A 6 15.83 -11.00 17.92
C GLU A 6 14.37 -10.82 18.34
N GLN A 7 14.11 -9.98 19.36
CA GLN A 7 12.75 -9.64 19.78
C GLN A 7 11.96 -8.98 18.65
N LEU A 8 12.59 -8.05 17.92
CA LEU A 8 11.95 -7.35 16.82
C LEU A 8 11.68 -8.27 15.63
N ILE A 9 12.64 -9.15 15.29
CA ILE A 9 12.45 -10.19 14.26
C ILE A 9 11.31 -11.13 14.67
N ASN A 10 11.24 -11.54 15.93
CA ASN A 10 10.16 -12.38 16.42
C ASN A 10 8.80 -11.66 16.34
N ALA A 11 8.75 -10.37 16.67
CA ALA A 11 7.53 -9.55 16.55
C ALA A 11 7.05 -9.43 15.09
N LEU A 12 7.97 -9.30 14.12
CA LEU A 12 7.66 -9.30 12.69
C LEU A 12 7.08 -10.66 12.24
N ARG A 13 7.72 -11.77 12.65
CA ARG A 13 7.30 -13.13 12.29
C ARG A 13 5.98 -13.55 12.92
N THR A 14 5.68 -13.03 14.11
CA THR A 14 4.41 -13.29 14.82
C THR A 14 3.31 -12.32 14.43
N HIS A 15 3.59 -11.39 13.50
CA HIS A 15 2.64 -10.39 13.00
C HIS A 15 2.03 -9.50 14.10
N CYS A 16 2.71 -9.37 15.24
CA CYS A 16 2.33 -8.46 16.32
C CYS A 16 2.45 -6.99 15.91
N ILE A 17 3.25 -6.72 14.88
CA ILE A 17 3.43 -5.41 14.26
C ILE A 17 2.57 -5.37 13.00
N ASN A 18 1.50 -4.57 13.01
CA ASN A 18 0.48 -4.61 11.96
C ASN A 18 0.12 -3.24 11.36
N THR A 19 0.78 -2.16 11.79
CA THR A 19 0.64 -0.84 11.17
C THR A 19 1.85 -0.45 10.32
N ILE A 20 1.66 0.40 9.31
CA ILE A 20 2.75 0.95 8.49
C ILE A 20 3.79 1.68 9.34
N THR A 21 3.35 2.40 10.36
CA THR A 21 4.24 3.19 11.23
C THR A 21 5.16 2.30 12.05
N GLU A 22 4.61 1.24 12.65
CA GLU A 22 5.40 0.30 13.44
C GLU A 22 6.33 -0.54 12.56
N LEU A 23 5.87 -1.00 11.38
CA LEU A 23 6.72 -1.71 10.42
C LEU A 23 7.90 -0.85 9.94
N ARG A 24 7.65 0.44 9.67
CA ARG A 24 8.72 1.40 9.32
C ARG A 24 9.67 1.67 10.47
N SER A 25 9.16 1.75 11.70
CA SER A 25 9.99 1.87 12.90
C SER A 25 10.90 0.64 13.05
N ALA A 26 10.34 -0.55 12.87
CA ALA A 26 11.07 -1.82 12.91
C ALA A 26 12.13 -1.89 11.81
N GLU A 27 11.78 -1.52 10.57
CA GLU A 27 12.71 -1.46 9.45
C GLU A 27 13.90 -0.53 9.74
N ARG A 28 13.66 0.71 10.20
CA ARG A 28 14.73 1.67 10.54
C ARG A 28 15.62 1.18 11.68
N ALA A 29 15.07 0.40 12.60
CA ALA A 29 15.86 -0.21 13.67
C ALA A 29 16.71 -1.39 13.16
N LEU A 30 16.18 -2.17 12.20
CA LEU A 30 16.81 -3.39 11.69
C LEU A 30 17.82 -3.15 10.57
N ILE A 31 17.69 -2.09 9.78
CA ILE A 31 18.58 -1.79 8.64
C ILE A 31 20.06 -1.58 9.04
N LYS A 32 20.33 -1.44 10.34
CA LYS A 32 21.68 -1.28 10.92
C LYS A 32 22.43 -2.60 11.08
N TYR A 33 21.72 -3.73 10.96
CA TYR A 33 22.29 -5.07 11.08
C TYR A 33 22.57 -5.68 9.71
N ASP A 34 23.16 -6.87 9.69
CA ASP A 34 23.48 -7.60 8.47
C ASP A 34 22.21 -7.83 7.62
N PRO A 35 22.17 -7.34 6.36
CA PRO A 35 21.07 -7.58 5.44
C PRO A 35 20.66 -9.05 5.32
N ALA A 36 21.62 -9.99 5.41
CA ALA A 36 21.33 -11.42 5.28
C ALA A 36 20.40 -11.93 6.40
N GLU A 37 20.42 -11.30 7.58
CA GLU A 37 19.63 -11.71 8.74
C GLU A 37 18.27 -11.01 8.82
N VAL A 38 18.15 -9.80 8.26
CA VAL A 38 16.97 -8.93 8.46
C VAL A 38 16.07 -8.80 7.22
N THR A 39 16.62 -9.00 6.02
CA THR A 39 15.87 -8.76 4.77
C THR A 39 14.69 -9.70 4.62
N GLN A 40 14.86 -10.99 4.89
CA GLN A 40 13.78 -11.97 4.75
C GLN A 40 12.62 -11.69 5.74
N PRO A 41 12.85 -11.59 7.08
CA PRO A 41 11.77 -11.28 8.02
C PRO A 41 11.03 -9.98 7.71
N LEU A 42 11.75 -8.94 7.28
CA LEU A 42 11.15 -7.67 6.88
C LEU A 42 10.29 -7.81 5.62
N SER A 43 10.80 -8.49 4.60
CA SER A 43 10.08 -8.72 3.34
C SER A 43 8.79 -9.51 3.58
N GLU A 44 8.85 -10.56 4.39
CA GLU A 44 7.69 -11.38 4.79
C GLU A 44 6.65 -10.56 5.57
N ALA A 45 7.09 -9.71 6.50
CA ALA A 45 6.18 -8.85 7.26
C ALA A 45 5.46 -7.83 6.38
N TRP A 46 6.15 -7.20 5.43
CA TRP A 46 5.53 -6.30 4.46
C TRP A 46 4.55 -7.02 3.54
N LEU A 47 4.91 -8.23 3.08
CA LEU A 47 4.03 -9.07 2.28
C LEU A 47 2.75 -9.41 3.06
N TYR A 48 2.89 -9.81 4.32
CA TYR A 48 1.76 -10.12 5.19
C TYR A 48 0.87 -8.90 5.43
N TYR A 49 1.46 -7.74 5.73
CA TYR A 49 0.74 -6.48 5.96
C TYR A 49 -0.16 -6.09 4.78
N VAL A 50 0.34 -6.23 3.55
CA VAL A 50 -0.42 -5.91 2.34
C VAL A 50 -1.50 -6.97 2.05
N ASN A 51 -1.22 -8.25 2.27
CA ASN A 51 -2.15 -9.34 1.93
C ASN A 51 -3.20 -9.62 3.00
N SER A 52 -2.96 -9.22 4.26
CA SER A 52 -3.88 -9.44 5.39
C SER A 52 -4.82 -8.26 5.65
N ASN A 53 -5.09 -7.44 4.62
CA ASN A 53 -5.97 -6.26 4.68
C ASN A 53 -5.53 -5.13 5.63
N ASN A 54 -4.35 -5.18 6.26
CA ASN A 54 -3.89 -4.09 7.12
C ASN A 54 -3.72 -2.80 6.31
N LEU A 55 -3.05 -2.87 5.15
CA LEU A 55 -2.92 -1.72 4.26
C LEU A 55 -4.27 -1.15 3.81
N LEU A 56 -5.21 -2.01 3.41
CA LEU A 56 -6.55 -1.57 3.00
C LEU A 56 -7.29 -0.89 4.16
N SER A 57 -7.16 -1.43 5.37
CA SER A 57 -7.79 -0.89 6.57
C SER A 57 -7.24 0.48 6.92
N GLU A 58 -5.92 0.67 6.85
CA GLU A 58 -5.28 1.97 7.08
C GLU A 58 -5.64 3.00 5.99
N LEU A 59 -5.65 2.59 4.71
CA LEU A 59 -6.11 3.46 3.63
C LEU A 59 -7.56 3.92 3.86
N ARG A 60 -8.47 3.00 4.21
CA ARG A 60 -9.87 3.32 4.52
C ARG A 60 -10.04 4.18 5.77
N PHE A 61 -9.13 4.05 6.73
CA PHE A 61 -9.13 4.92 7.91
C PHE A 61 -8.81 6.37 7.54
N VAL A 62 -7.97 6.59 6.53
CA VAL A 62 -7.64 7.93 6.01
C VAL A 62 -8.72 8.45 5.05
N THR A 63 -9.30 7.60 4.21
CA THR A 63 -10.32 7.97 3.21
C THR A 63 -11.75 7.85 3.78
N LYS A 64 -12.09 8.68 4.76
CA LYS A 64 -13.36 8.53 5.51
C LYS A 64 -14.58 8.95 4.70
N ASN A 65 -14.42 9.88 3.76
CA ASN A 65 -15.54 10.39 2.97
C ASN A 65 -15.87 9.43 1.82
N TYR A 66 -14.84 8.89 1.18
CA TYR A 66 -14.92 7.94 0.08
C TYR A 66 -14.01 6.75 0.39
N PRO A 67 -14.54 5.64 0.97
CA PRO A 67 -13.72 4.49 1.34
C PRO A 67 -12.87 3.95 0.19
N PHE A 68 -11.57 3.74 0.44
CA PHE A 68 -10.63 3.26 -0.57
C PHE A 68 -11.07 1.92 -1.20
N SER A 69 -10.96 1.85 -2.53
CA SER A 69 -11.34 0.67 -3.33
C SER A 69 -10.42 -0.52 -3.07
N SER A 70 -11.00 -1.65 -2.68
CA SER A 70 -10.25 -2.93 -2.61
C SER A 70 -9.78 -3.38 -3.98
N GLU A 71 -10.59 -3.17 -5.02
CA GLU A 71 -10.27 -3.56 -6.41
C GLU A 71 -9.05 -2.79 -6.93
N CYS A 72 -8.93 -1.50 -6.58
CA CYS A 72 -7.74 -0.70 -6.89
C CYS A 72 -6.48 -1.29 -6.26
N LEU A 73 -6.57 -1.72 -5.00
CA LEU A 73 -5.45 -2.33 -4.29
C LEU A 73 -5.10 -3.72 -4.84
N ASP A 74 -6.11 -4.53 -5.19
CA ASP A 74 -5.89 -5.88 -5.72
C ASP A 74 -5.30 -5.86 -7.13
N GLU A 75 -5.73 -4.92 -7.99
CA GLU A 75 -5.10 -4.71 -9.30
C GLU A 75 -3.64 -4.28 -9.13
N ALA A 76 -3.35 -3.35 -8.20
CA ALA A 76 -1.97 -2.94 -7.92
C ALA A 76 -1.10 -4.12 -7.46
N LYS A 77 -1.60 -4.97 -6.55
CA LYS A 77 -0.91 -6.21 -6.11
C LYS A 77 -0.59 -7.13 -7.30
N SER A 78 -1.56 -7.35 -8.18
CA SER A 78 -1.42 -8.19 -9.36
C SER A 78 -0.37 -7.64 -10.34
N LEU A 79 -0.38 -6.34 -10.58
CA LEU A 79 0.59 -5.66 -11.45
C LEU A 79 1.99 -5.70 -10.85
N THR A 80 2.12 -5.53 -9.52
CA THR A 80 3.39 -5.70 -8.82
C THR A 80 3.92 -7.13 -9.03
N ILE A 81 3.14 -8.17 -8.76
CA ILE A 81 3.59 -9.57 -8.93
C ILE A 81 4.03 -9.86 -10.38
N SER A 82 3.36 -9.25 -11.35
CA SER A 82 3.62 -9.49 -12.78
C SER A 82 4.74 -8.62 -13.37
N ASP A 83 5.21 -7.60 -12.64
CA ASP A 83 6.24 -6.67 -13.13
C ASP A 83 7.64 -7.24 -12.84
N PRO A 84 8.44 -7.59 -13.86
CA PRO A 84 9.79 -8.11 -13.67
C PRO A 84 10.73 -7.12 -12.98
N LYS A 85 10.39 -5.82 -12.95
CA LYS A 85 11.16 -4.79 -12.23
C LYS A 85 10.94 -4.83 -10.72
N THR A 86 9.99 -5.60 -10.20
CA THR A 86 9.80 -5.74 -8.75
C THR A 86 10.97 -6.38 -8.02
N ALA A 87 11.83 -7.09 -8.74
CA ALA A 87 13.10 -7.57 -8.21
C ALA A 87 13.98 -6.43 -7.62
N ARG A 88 13.75 -5.17 -8.02
CA ARG A 88 14.48 -3.98 -7.59
C ARG A 88 14.15 -3.48 -6.19
N SER A 89 13.10 -3.96 -5.54
CA SER A 89 12.82 -3.61 -4.15
C SER A 89 12.42 -4.85 -3.36
N TRP A 90 12.84 -4.91 -2.10
CA TRP A 90 12.41 -5.94 -1.17
C TRP A 90 11.12 -5.53 -0.43
N ASN A 91 10.67 -4.28 -0.58
CA ASN A 91 9.50 -3.75 0.12
C ASN A 91 8.24 -3.82 -0.75
N TYR A 92 7.46 -4.90 -0.55
CA TYR A 92 6.23 -5.14 -1.32
C TYR A 92 5.18 -4.03 -1.15
N CYS A 93 5.04 -3.45 0.04
CA CYS A 93 4.06 -2.39 0.29
C CYS A 93 4.36 -1.13 -0.51
N TRP A 94 5.62 -0.68 -0.50
CA TRP A 94 6.04 0.46 -1.30
C TRP A 94 5.82 0.21 -2.79
N LEU A 95 6.18 -0.97 -3.30
CA LEU A 95 5.97 -1.32 -4.71
C LEU A 95 4.50 -1.25 -5.12
N VAL A 96 3.58 -1.76 -4.28
CA VAL A 96 2.14 -1.72 -4.54
C VAL A 96 1.62 -0.29 -4.57
N LEU A 97 1.99 0.53 -3.58
CA LEU A 97 1.59 1.94 -3.52
C LEU A 97 2.12 2.75 -4.71
N SER A 98 3.39 2.57 -5.07
CA SER A 98 3.99 3.22 -6.25
C SER A 98 3.28 2.78 -7.53
N LYS A 99 2.92 1.49 -7.65
CA LYS A 99 2.24 1.00 -8.86
C LYS A 99 0.86 1.61 -9.05
N MET A 100 0.13 1.89 -7.96
CA MET A 100 -1.15 2.62 -8.04
C MET A 100 -1.00 3.98 -8.70
N GLN A 101 0.07 4.72 -8.38
CA GLN A 101 0.34 6.05 -8.94
C GLN A 101 0.88 5.96 -10.38
N GLU A 102 1.88 5.11 -10.61
CA GLU A 102 2.54 4.95 -11.92
C GLU A 102 1.57 4.50 -13.01
N GLN A 103 0.60 3.64 -12.68
CA GLN A 103 -0.35 3.07 -13.63
C GLN A 103 -1.72 3.77 -13.64
N GLN A 104 -1.84 4.90 -12.93
CA GLN A 104 -3.09 5.67 -12.86
C GLN A 104 -4.30 4.82 -12.43
N LEU A 105 -4.09 3.87 -11.50
CA LEU A 105 -5.15 2.95 -11.05
C LEU A 105 -6.20 3.70 -10.23
N ILE A 106 -5.79 4.69 -9.44
CA ILE A 106 -6.71 5.46 -8.60
C ILE A 106 -7.79 6.16 -9.44
N PRO A 107 -7.47 7.00 -10.46
CA PRO A 107 -8.47 7.60 -11.33
C PRO A 107 -9.37 6.58 -12.04
N LYS A 108 -8.78 5.46 -12.52
CA LYS A 108 -9.51 4.38 -13.18
C LYS A 108 -10.61 3.81 -12.26
N HIS A 109 -10.21 3.35 -11.07
CA HIS A 109 -11.13 2.73 -10.12
C HIS A 109 -12.12 3.71 -9.50
N ALA A 110 -11.73 4.97 -9.34
CA ALA A 110 -12.63 6.02 -8.89
C ALA A 110 -13.76 6.24 -9.91
N ARG A 111 -13.43 6.22 -11.20
CA ARG A 111 -14.42 6.29 -12.28
C ARG A 111 -15.31 5.06 -12.34
N ASP A 112 -14.75 3.86 -12.17
CA ASP A 112 -15.52 2.60 -12.18
C ASP A 112 -16.58 2.58 -11.05
N ILE A 113 -16.20 3.00 -9.85
CA ILE A 113 -17.16 3.15 -8.73
C ILE A 113 -18.17 4.25 -9.02
N ALA A 114 -17.74 5.41 -9.52
CA ALA A 114 -18.65 6.52 -9.82
C ALA A 114 -19.67 6.18 -10.92
N ALA A 115 -19.29 5.33 -11.89
CA ALA A 115 -20.16 4.85 -12.95
C ALA A 115 -21.13 3.74 -12.50
N ASN A 116 -20.88 3.10 -11.35
CA ASN A 116 -21.68 1.98 -10.87
C ASN A 116 -23.08 2.46 -10.41
N PRO A 117 -24.18 2.01 -11.03
CA PRO A 117 -25.54 2.38 -10.63
C PRO A 117 -25.87 2.08 -9.16
N ALA A 118 -25.22 1.10 -8.53
CA ALA A 118 -25.41 0.78 -7.12
C ALA A 118 -25.07 1.96 -6.20
N MET A 119 -24.10 2.82 -6.57
CA MET A 119 -23.76 4.04 -5.83
C MET A 119 -24.85 5.10 -5.88
N TRP A 120 -25.77 4.98 -6.84
CA TRP A 120 -26.83 5.94 -7.11
C TRP A 120 -28.22 5.36 -6.78
N GLY A 121 -28.29 4.33 -5.93
CA GLY A 121 -29.55 3.67 -5.59
C GLY A 121 -30.15 2.86 -6.74
N GLY A 122 -29.31 2.35 -7.65
CA GLY A 122 -29.70 1.53 -8.79
C GLY A 122 -30.00 2.32 -10.06
N ARG A 123 -29.98 3.66 -10.03
CA ARG A 123 -30.19 4.48 -11.24
C ARG A 123 -28.88 4.63 -12.03
N PRO A 124 -28.95 4.74 -13.37
CA PRO A 124 -27.78 5.13 -14.15
C PRO A 124 -27.42 6.59 -13.82
N PRO A 125 -26.16 6.88 -13.43
CA PRO A 125 -25.70 8.25 -13.22
C PRO A 125 -25.53 8.99 -14.54
N THR A 126 -25.61 10.31 -14.47
CA THR A 126 -25.24 11.21 -15.57
C THR A 126 -23.72 11.34 -15.67
N THR A 127 -23.22 11.80 -16.83
CA THR A 127 -21.78 12.04 -17.01
C THR A 127 -21.19 12.98 -15.96
N THR A 128 -21.90 14.08 -15.64
CA THR A 128 -21.47 15.06 -14.64
C THR A 128 -21.41 14.46 -13.24
N GLU A 129 -22.36 13.60 -12.88
CA GLU A 129 -22.36 12.90 -11.59
C GLU A 129 -21.20 11.92 -11.46
N ILE A 130 -20.89 11.19 -12.55
CA ILE A 130 -19.72 10.30 -12.60
C ILE A 130 -18.45 11.13 -12.40
N GLU A 131 -18.29 12.22 -13.15
CA GLU A 131 -17.11 13.09 -13.06
C GLU A 131 -16.91 13.62 -11.65
N GLN A 132 -17.93 14.24 -11.06
CA GLN A 132 -17.86 14.83 -9.71
C GLN A 132 -17.48 13.81 -8.64
N LEU A 133 -18.12 12.63 -8.64
CA LEU A 133 -17.81 11.59 -7.66
C LEU A 133 -16.42 10.98 -7.93
N SER A 134 -16.06 10.77 -9.19
CA SER A 134 -14.74 10.23 -9.56
C SER A 134 -13.61 11.18 -9.17
N ASP A 135 -13.80 12.49 -9.33
CA ASP A 135 -12.81 13.51 -8.95
C ASP A 135 -12.64 13.56 -7.43
N ALA A 136 -13.75 13.51 -6.68
CA ALA A 136 -13.72 13.50 -5.22
C ALA A 136 -13.01 12.25 -4.66
N CYS A 137 -13.36 11.06 -5.18
CA CYS A 137 -12.69 9.80 -4.85
C CYS A 137 -11.20 9.86 -5.21
N THR A 138 -10.87 10.31 -6.43
CA THR A 138 -9.49 10.41 -6.92
C THR A 138 -8.65 11.30 -6.03
N ALA A 139 -9.17 12.47 -5.64
CA ALA A 139 -8.48 13.40 -4.77
C ALA A 139 -8.17 12.78 -3.39
N GLU A 140 -9.17 12.20 -2.72
CA GLU A 140 -8.98 11.63 -1.38
C GLU A 140 -8.08 10.37 -1.41
N TRP A 141 -8.24 9.51 -2.41
CA TRP A 141 -7.44 8.28 -2.53
C TRP A 141 -5.99 8.57 -2.91
N THR A 142 -5.76 9.56 -3.79
CA THR A 142 -4.40 10.01 -4.13
C THR A 142 -3.71 10.57 -2.91
N MET A 143 -4.39 11.44 -2.15
CA MET A 143 -3.87 11.98 -0.90
C MET A 143 -3.50 10.86 0.09
N ALA A 144 -4.36 9.85 0.25
CA ALA A 144 -4.10 8.73 1.14
C ALA A 144 -2.89 7.88 0.69
N ALA A 145 -2.81 7.56 -0.61
CA ALA A 145 -1.67 6.81 -1.16
C ALA A 145 -0.35 7.58 -1.01
N GLU A 146 -0.36 8.89 -1.28
CA GLU A 146 0.79 9.77 -1.05
C GLU A 146 1.18 9.84 0.43
N GLN A 147 0.21 9.95 1.33
CA GLN A 147 0.46 9.95 2.77
C GLN A 147 1.16 8.65 3.20
N MET A 148 0.70 7.50 2.70
CA MET A 148 1.34 6.21 2.96
C MET A 148 2.77 6.16 2.40
N LEU A 149 2.99 6.66 1.18
CA LEU A 149 4.32 6.69 0.56
C LEU A 149 5.32 7.61 1.28
N ARG A 150 4.86 8.69 1.93
CA ARG A 150 5.71 9.61 2.71
C ARG A 150 6.38 8.96 3.92
N HIS A 151 5.97 7.76 4.32
CA HIS A 151 6.67 7.00 5.35
C HIS A 151 8.09 6.55 4.91
N TRP A 152 8.38 6.58 3.61
CA TRP A 152 9.71 6.37 3.06
C TRP A 152 10.28 7.72 2.60
N GLU A 153 11.33 8.21 3.28
CA GLU A 153 12.06 9.42 2.85
C GLU A 153 12.70 9.22 1.46
N HIS A 154 13.17 7.99 1.20
CA HIS A 154 13.74 7.56 -0.08
C HIS A 154 13.12 6.22 -0.48
N PRO A 155 12.92 5.96 -1.79
CA PRO A 155 12.47 4.66 -2.27
C PRO A 155 13.34 3.52 -1.69
N PRO A 156 12.75 2.47 -1.09
CA PRO A 156 13.48 1.30 -0.60
C PRO A 156 13.90 0.39 -1.76
N ILE A 157 14.58 0.96 -2.75
CA ILE A 157 15.17 0.25 -3.87
C ILE A 157 16.47 -0.41 -3.42
N LYS A 158 16.74 -1.62 -3.93
CA LYS A 158 18.06 -2.23 -3.85
C LYS A 158 18.99 -1.31 -4.66
N LEU A 159 20.10 -0.87 -4.07
CA LEU A 159 21.17 -0.30 -4.89
C LEU A 159 21.60 -1.43 -5.84
N ASP A 160 21.53 -1.15 -7.15
CA ASP A 160 22.22 -1.98 -8.13
C ASP A 160 23.73 -1.87 -7.80
N ASP A 161 24.38 -3.01 -7.53
CA ASP A 161 25.85 -3.12 -7.48
C ASP A 161 26.47 -2.80 -8.85
#